data_AF-A0AAW3V1P2-F1
#
_entry.id   AF-A0AAW3V1P2-F1
#
_cell.length_a   1.000
_cell.length_b   1.000
_cell.length_c   1.000
_cell.angle_alpha   90.00
_cell.angle_beta   90.00
_cell.angle_gamma   90.00
#
_symmetry.space_group_name_H-M   'P 1'
#
loop_
_entity.id
_entity.type
_entity.pdbx_description
1 polymer ?
#
loop_
_entity_poly.entity_id
_entity_poly.type
_entity_poly.pdbx_seq_one_letter_code
_entity_poly.pdbx_strand_id
1 'polypeptide(L)' 'MTTIEQIQQVIDSPSTSFWLKAALRALLERDALDAARDAELLAELMVARLNEILPQA' A
#
# COMPACT_ATOMS: atom_id res chain seq x y z
N MET A 1 -17.61 -11.19 3.72
CA MET A 1 -17.00 -9.99 3.15
C MET A 1 -15.85 -10.42 2.26
N THR A 2 -15.82 -10.00 1.00
CA THR A 2 -14.77 -10.31 0.03
C THR A 2 -13.56 -9.39 0.22
N THR A 3 -12.41 -9.75 -0.32
CA THR A 3 -11.20 -8.88 -0.32
C THR A 3 -11.48 -7.54 -1.01
N ILE A 4 -12.27 -7.54 -2.09
CA ILE A 4 -12.65 -6.31 -2.80
C ILE A 4 -13.47 -5.38 -1.90
N GLU A 5 -14.43 -5.92 -1.14
CA GLU A 5 -15.22 -5.15 -0.18
C GLU A 5 -14.33 -4.55 0.93
N GLN A 6 -13.32 -5.28 1.40
CA GLN A 6 -12.34 -4.77 2.38
C GLN A 6 -11.50 -3.63 1.81
N ILE A 7 -11.01 -3.78 0.58
CA ILE A 7 -10.24 -2.74 -0.12
C ILE A 7 -11.10 -1.48 -0.27
N GLN A 8 -12.36 -1.63 -0.66
CA GLN A 8 -13.28 -0.52 -0.85
C GLN A 8 -13.55 0.24 0.45
N GLN A 9 -13.72 -0.45 1.58
CA GLN A 9 -13.86 0.19 2.89
C GLN A 9 -12.64 1.07 3.26
N VAL A 10 -11.43 0.61 2.93
CA VAL A 10 -10.21 1.40 3.18
C VAL A 10 -10.14 2.61 2.25
N ILE A 11 -10.55 2.47 0.98
CA ILE A 11 -10.62 3.59 0.02
C ILE A 11 -11.64 4.65 0.46
N ASP A 12 -12.80 4.23 0.95
CA ASP A 12 -13.90 5.13 1.31
C ASP A 12 -13.68 5.82 2.66
N SER A 13 -12.84 5.25 3.53
CA SER A 13 -12.50 5.86 4.80
C SER A 13 -11.85 7.25 4.63
N PRO A 14 -12.38 8.32 5.26
CA PRO A 14 -11.79 9.67 5.16
C PRO A 14 -10.45 9.80 5.87
N SER A 15 -10.12 8.89 6.79
CA SER A 15 -8.83 8.88 7.51
C SER A 15 -7.70 8.20 6.74
N THR A 16 -8.02 7.46 5.68
CA THR A 16 -7.01 6.82 4.83
C THR A 16 -6.27 7.88 4.00
N SER A 17 -4.94 7.80 3.99
CA SER A 17 -4.12 8.74 3.23
C SER A 17 -4.40 8.67 1.73
N PHE A 18 -4.28 9.79 1.02
CA PHE A 18 -4.42 9.84 -0.43
C PHE A 18 -3.52 8.81 -1.13
N TRP A 19 -2.29 8.66 -0.64
CA TRP A 19 -1.31 7.73 -1.21
C TRP A 19 -1.77 6.26 -1.10
N LEU A 20 -2.27 5.84 0.06
CA LEU A 20 -2.78 4.48 0.24
C LEU A 20 -4.05 4.22 -0.59
N LYS A 21 -4.95 5.21 -0.70
CA LYS A 21 -6.12 5.10 -1.59
C LYS A 21 -5.71 4.91 -3.05
N ALA A 22 -4.70 5.64 -3.52
CA ALA A 22 -4.20 5.52 -4.87
C ALA A 22 -3.59 4.13 -5.14
N ALA A 23 -2.77 3.62 -4.20
CA ALA A 23 -2.19 2.29 -4.31
C ALA A 23 -3.27 1.17 -4.35
N LEU A 24 -4.30 1.29 -3.52
CA LEU A 24 -5.42 0.33 -3.50
C LEU A 24 -6.28 0.38 -4.76
N ARG A 25 -6.48 1.56 -5.36
CA ARG A 25 -7.15 1.66 -6.68
C ARG A 25 -6.31 1.00 -7.77
N ALA A 26 -5.01 1.26 -7.79
CA ALA A 26 -4.09 0.62 -8.75
C ALA A 26 -4.07 -0.91 -8.59
N LEU A 27 -4.16 -1.43 -7.36
CA LEU A 27 -4.28 -2.87 -7.09
C LEU A 27 -5.53 -3.49 -7.74
N LEU A 28 -6.66 -2.78 -7.78
CA LEU A 28 -7.90 -3.27 -8.38
C LEU A 28 -7.89 -3.26 -9.92
N GLU A 29 -7.02 -2.46 -10.54
CA GLU A 29 -6.96 -2.27 -12.00
C GLU A 29 -5.85 -3.09 -12.68
N ARG A 30 -4.86 -3.58 -11.91
CA ARG A 30 -3.68 -4.27 -12.43
C ARG A 30 -3.78 -5.80 -12.27
N ASP A 31 -2.86 -6.51 -12.94
CA ASP A 31 -2.64 -7.93 -12.64
C ASP A 31 -2.24 -8.10 -11.17
N ALA A 32 -2.89 -9.04 -10.49
CA ALA A 32 -2.75 -9.21 -9.04
C ALA A 32 -1.37 -9.70 -8.62
N LEU A 33 -0.66 -10.47 -9.47
CA LEU A 33 0.68 -10.96 -9.17
C LEU A 33 1.69 -9.82 -9.20
N ASP A 34 1.62 -8.98 -10.22
CA ASP A 34 2.52 -7.83 -10.37
C ASP A 34 2.25 -6.77 -9.28
N ALA A 35 0.98 -6.47 -9.00
CA ALA A 35 0.63 -5.51 -7.95
C ALA A 35 1.10 -5.95 -6.56
N ALA A 36 1.03 -7.26 -6.26
CA ALA A 36 1.55 -7.80 -5.01
C ALA A 36 3.07 -7.67 -4.91
N ARG A 37 3.81 -8.02 -5.98
CA ARG A 37 5.27 -7.88 -6.03
C ARG A 37 5.73 -6.43 -5.90
N ASP A 38 5.06 -5.51 -6.58
CA ASP A 38 5.34 -4.07 -6.48
C ASP A 38 5.13 -3.56 -5.04
N ALA A 39 4.08 -4.05 -4.35
CA ALA A 39 3.80 -3.69 -2.96
C ALA A 39 4.84 -4.25 -1.98
N GLU A 40 5.33 -5.47 -2.19
CA GLU A 40 6.43 -6.07 -1.40
C GLU A 40 7.70 -5.24 -1.52
N LEU A 41 8.14 -4.96 -2.76
CA LEU A 41 9.33 -4.13 -3.01
C LEU A 41 9.19 -2.73 -2.40
N LEU A 42 8.00 -2.13 -2.52
CA LEU A 42 7.72 -0.83 -1.94
C LEU A 42 7.86 -0.84 -0.42
N ALA A 43 7.34 -1.87 0.26
CA ALA A 43 7.47 -2.02 1.71
C ALA A 43 8.94 -2.16 2.14
N GLU A 44 9.73 -2.96 1.42
CA GLU A 44 11.17 -3.10 1.66
C GLU A 44 11.90 -1.77 1.55
N LEU A 45 11.64 -1.01 0.48
CA LEU A 45 12.25 0.31 0.25
C LEU A 45 11.83 1.34 1.32
N MET A 46 10.57 1.32 1.75
CA MET A 46 10.08 2.20 2.81
C MET A 46 10.79 1.93 4.14
N VAL A 47 11.00 0.66 4.49
CA VAL A 47 11.73 0.28 5.71
C VAL A 47 13.20 0.68 5.61
N ALA A 48 13.86 0.40 4.48
CA ALA A 48 15.24 0.82 4.26
C ALA A 48 15.38 2.34 4.40
N ARG A 49 14.48 3.10 3.76
CA ARG A 49 14.47 4.57 3.85
C ARG A 49 14.21 5.07 5.27
N LEU A 50 13.31 4.43 6.01
CA LEU A 50 13.05 4.79 7.40
C LEU A 50 14.28 4.57 8.28
N ASN A 51 15.01 3.46 8.08
CA ASN A 51 16.23 3.14 8.82
C ASN A 51 17.39 4.10 8.52
N GLU A 52 17.42 4.72 7.34
CA GLU A 52 18.36 5.80 7.02
C GLU A 52 18.05 7.12 7.74
N ILE A 53 16.76 7.38 7.99
CA ILE A 53 16.29 8.65 8.59
C ILE A 53 16.34 8.56 10.12
N LEU A 54 15.96 7.42 10.69
CA LEU A 54 15.97 7.22 12.13
C LEU A 54 17.42 7.02 12.59
N PRO A 55 17.95 7.88 13.49
CA PRO A 55 19.24 7.64 14.11
C PRO A 55 19.23 6.27 14.79
N GLN A 56 20.23 5.44 14.51
CA GLN A 56 20.50 4.27 15.34
C GLN A 56 20.79 4.80 16.76
N ALA A 57 19.95 4.45 17.72
CA ALA A 57 20.12 4.85 19.12
C ALA A 57 21.41 4.28 19.71
#